data_AF-A0AAV6N3Q9-F1
#
_entry.id   AF-A0AAV6N3Q9-F1
#
_cell.length_a   1.000
_cell.length_b   1.000
_cell.length_c   1.000
_cell.angle_alpha   90.00
_cell.angle_beta   90.00
_cell.angle_gamma   90.00
#
_symmetry.space_group_name_H-M   'P 1'
#
loop_
_entity.id
_entity.type
_entity.pdbx_description
1 polymer ?
#
loop_
_entity_poly.entity_id
_entity_poly.type
_entity_poly.pdbx_seq_one_letter_code
_entity_poly.pdbx_strand_id
1 'polypeptide(L)'
;MPIHDGTTNPGERSMWECGNCTLLNPPLAPICELCFSPKPKAADTKYKFWSCKFCTLESSVKLEKCSACGQWRYSHGQPVLTQEPNIGT
;
A
#
# COMPACT_ATOMS: atom_id res chain seq x y z
N MET A 1 9.64 29.18 -2.92
CA MET A 1 10.36 27.89 -2.79
C MET A 1 9.32 26.77 -2.75
N PRO A 2 9.01 26.11 -3.87
CA PRO A 2 7.95 25.11 -3.90
C PRO A 2 8.46 23.75 -3.42
N ILE A 3 7.76 23.26 -2.39
CA ILE A 3 7.30 21.89 -2.12
C ILE A 3 8.18 20.73 -2.63
N HIS A 4 8.90 20.09 -1.70
CA HIS A 4 9.42 18.73 -1.90
C HIS A 4 8.27 17.74 -1.75
N ASP A 5 7.51 17.55 -2.83
CA ASP A 5 6.63 16.40 -2.97
C ASP A 5 7.50 15.19 -3.31
N GLY A 6 7.96 14.51 -2.26
CA GLY A 6 8.62 13.22 -2.36
C GLY A 6 7.62 12.12 -2.66
N THR A 7 6.91 12.22 -3.80
CA THR A 7 6.20 11.09 -4.41
C THR A 7 7.24 10.01 -4.69
N THR A 8 7.37 9.10 -3.73
CA THR A 8 8.24 7.93 -3.79
C THR A 8 7.64 6.97 -4.80
N ASN A 9 7.90 7.23 -6.08
CA ASN A 9 7.56 6.34 -7.19
C ASN A 9 8.33 5.02 -6.97
N PRO A 10 7.69 3.88 -6.68
CA PRO A 10 8.39 2.62 -6.41
C PRO A 10 9.04 1.98 -7.65
N GLY A 11 9.17 2.73 -8.75
CA GLY A 11 9.59 2.24 -10.07
C GLY A 11 10.78 2.99 -10.68
N GLU A 12 11.34 3.99 -10.00
CA GLU A 12 12.61 4.56 -10.46
C GLU A 12 13.74 3.57 -10.19
N ARG A 13 14.43 3.19 -11.26
CA ARG A 13 15.45 2.14 -11.32
C ARG A 13 16.75 2.58 -10.67
N SER A 14 16.68 3.18 -9.50
CA SER A 14 17.83 3.64 -8.74
C SER A 14 18.59 2.43 -8.19
N MET A 15 19.92 2.48 -8.35
CA MET A 15 20.82 1.51 -7.71
C MET A 15 20.56 1.48 -6.21
N TRP A 16 20.75 0.32 -5.57
CA TRP A 16 20.55 0.19 -4.13
C TRP A 16 21.89 0.17 -3.41
N GLU A 17 21.99 0.93 -2.33
CA GLU A 17 23.16 0.93 -1.46
C GLU A 17 23.14 -0.30 -0.53
N CYS A 18 24.24 -1.04 -0.49
CA CYS A 18 24.39 -2.15 0.43
C CYS A 18 24.57 -1.66 1.86
N GLY A 19 23.64 -2.00 2.77
CA GLY A 19 23.75 -1.61 4.18
C GLY A 19 24.95 -2.21 4.95
N ASN A 20 25.68 -3.18 4.36
CA ASN A 20 26.85 -3.81 5.00
C ASN A 20 28.20 -3.26 4.51
N CYS A 21 28.31 -2.91 3.21
CA CYS A 21 29.58 -2.46 2.61
C CYS A 21 29.46 -1.18 1.77
N THR A 22 28.29 -0.54 1.80
CA THR A 22 27.96 0.71 1.10
C THR A 22 28.10 0.69 -0.43
N LEU A 23 28.34 -0.47 -1.05
CA LEU A 23 28.39 -0.59 -2.50
C LEU A 23 27.02 -0.27 -3.12
N LEU A 24 27.00 0.56 -4.16
CA LEU A 24 25.83 0.75 -5.02
C LEU A 24 25.71 -0.42 -6.00
N ASN A 25 24.64 -1.19 -5.86
CA ASN A 25 24.36 -2.37 -6.67
C ASN A 25 23.27 -2.07 -7.71
N PRO A 26 23.27 -2.76 -8.87
CA PRO A 26 22.23 -2.62 -9.87
C PRO A 26 20.82 -2.83 -9.28
N PRO A 27 19.79 -2.13 -9.78
CA PRO A 27 18.43 -2.20 -9.22
C PRO A 27 17.84 -3.62 -9.20
N LEU A 28 18.25 -4.47 -10.15
CA LEU A 28 17.79 -5.87 -10.25
C LEU A 28 18.71 -6.88 -9.53
N ALA A 29 19.86 -6.44 -8.99
CA ALA A 29 20.76 -7.33 -8.28
C ALA A 29 20.09 -7.81 -6.97
N PRO A 30 19.93 -9.14 -6.76
CA PRO A 30 19.28 -9.67 -5.57
C PRO A 30 20.20 -9.67 -4.34
N ILE A 31 21.51 -9.59 -4.56
CA ILE A 31 22.57 -9.60 -3.55
C ILE A 31 23.65 -8.59 -3.93
N CYS A 32 24.47 -8.19 -2.95
CA CYS A 32 25.60 -7.31 -3.16
C CYS A 32 26.71 -8.03 -3.93
N GLU A 33 27.25 -7.41 -4.98
CA GLU A 33 28.30 -8.01 -5.81
C GLU A 33 29.65 -8.16 -5.07
N LEU A 34 29.90 -7.34 -4.04
CA LEU A 34 31.16 -7.35 -3.29
C LEU A 34 31.10 -8.23 -2.04
N CYS A 35 30.06 -8.07 -1.22
CA CYS A 35 29.98 -8.74 0.08
C CYS A 35 28.87 -9.80 0.17
N PHE A 36 28.14 -10.03 -0.92
CA PHE A 36 27.07 -11.04 -1.03
C PHE A 36 25.89 -10.88 -0.07
N SER A 37 25.79 -9.75 0.65
CA SER A 37 24.65 -9.44 1.51
C SER A 37 23.38 -9.25 0.67
N PRO A 38 22.22 -9.75 1.11
CA PRO A 38 20.98 -9.68 0.33
C PRO A 38 20.50 -8.24 0.17
N LYS A 39 19.88 -7.93 -0.97
CA LYS A 39 19.18 -6.67 -1.19
C LYS A 39 18.09 -6.51 -0.11
N PRO A 40 18.02 -5.39 0.60
CA PRO A 40 16.91 -5.12 1.50
C PRO A 40 15.59 -5.21 0.75
N LYS A 41 14.67 -6.06 1.21
CA LYS A 41 13.30 -6.05 0.70
C LYS A 41 12.74 -4.67 1.01
N ALA A 42 12.38 -3.91 -0.03
CA ALA A 42 11.69 -2.64 0.16
C ALA A 42 10.53 -2.91 1.10
N ALA A 43 10.60 -2.34 2.31
CA ALA A 43 9.78 -2.75 3.43
C ALA A 43 8.33 -2.92 2.95
N ASP A 44 7.75 -4.08 3.27
CA ASP A 44 6.38 -4.51 2.97
C ASP A 44 5.30 -3.57 3.55
N THR A 45 5.56 -2.28 3.75
CA THR A 45 4.61 -1.28 4.23
C THR A 45 3.36 -1.25 3.35
N LYS A 46 3.50 -1.47 2.03
CA LYS A 46 2.36 -1.57 1.09
C LYS A 46 1.38 -2.70 1.43
N TYR A 47 1.87 -3.81 1.97
CA TYR A 47 1.06 -4.99 2.27
C TYR A 47 0.46 -4.95 3.68
N LYS A 48 0.85 -3.97 4.51
CA LYS A 48 0.36 -3.81 5.89
C LYS A 48 -0.91 -2.99 5.99
N PHE A 49 -1.38 -2.40 4.89
CA PHE A 49 -2.59 -1.58 4.86
C PHE A 49 -3.53 -2.00 3.74
N TRP A 50 -4.83 -1.71 3.94
CA TRP A 50 -5.86 -1.79 2.92
C TRP A 50 -6.56 -0.44 2.81
N SER A 51 -6.90 -0.03 1.60
CA SER A 51 -7.64 1.20 1.36
C SER A 51 -9.14 0.94 1.56
N CYS A 52 -9.78 1.73 2.42
CA CYS A 52 -11.21 1.61 2.65
C CYS A 52 -12.00 2.01 1.40
N LYS A 53 -12.86 1.11 0.90
CA LYS A 53 -13.68 1.37 -0.30
C LYS A 53 -14.70 2.50 -0.14
N PHE A 54 -15.03 2.87 1.10
CA PHE A 54 -16.06 3.87 1.41
C PHE A 54 -15.51 5.27 1.67
N CYS A 55 -14.39 5.36 2.39
CA CYS A 55 -13.81 6.66 2.77
C CYS A 55 -12.35 6.83 2.30
N THR A 56 -11.80 5.87 1.57
CA THR A 56 -10.42 5.85 1.03
C THR A 56 -9.27 5.82 2.03
N LEU A 57 -9.55 5.94 3.34
CA LEU A 57 -8.53 5.88 4.38
C LEU A 57 -7.77 4.54 4.34
N GLU A 58 -6.44 4.62 4.43
CA GLU A 58 -5.57 3.46 4.63
C GLU A 58 -5.73 2.93 6.06
N SER A 59 -6.24 1.71 6.17
CA SER A 59 -6.44 1.02 7.44
C SER A 59 -5.48 -0.17 7.56
N SER A 60 -5.02 -0.48 8.77
CA SER A 60 -4.10 -1.62 8.96
C SER A 60 -4.78 -2.94 8.58
N VAL A 61 -4.04 -3.86 7.95
CA VAL A 61 -4.53 -5.24 7.69
C VAL A 61 -4.86 -6.02 8.96
N LYS A 62 -4.44 -5.55 10.14
CA LYS A 62 -4.85 -6.11 11.44
C LYS A 62 -6.28 -5.71 11.86
N LEU A 63 -6.85 -4.70 11.20
CA LEU A 63 -8.19 -4.20 11.49
C LEU A 63 -9.15 -4.68 10.42
N GLU A 64 -10.22 -5.34 10.86
CA GLU A 64 -11.30 -5.80 9.99
C GLU A 64 -12.28 -4.68 9.65
N LYS A 65 -12.31 -3.60 10.44
CA LYS A 65 -13.13 -2.40 10.24
C LYS A 65 -12.26 -1.16 10.08
N CYS A 66 -12.69 -0.25 9.21
CA CYS A 66 -12.06 1.05 9.05
C CYS A 66 -12.23 1.88 10.34
N SER A 67 -11.13 2.43 10.87
CA SER A 67 -11.17 3.25 12.08
C SER A 67 -11.91 4.57 11.92
N ALA A 68 -12.03 5.10 10.70
CA ALA A 68 -12.74 6.35 10.45
C ALA A 68 -14.24 6.17 10.22
N CYS A 69 -14.65 5.22 9.37
CA CYS A 69 -16.06 5.07 8.99
C CYS A 69 -16.73 3.80 9.55
N GLY A 70 -16.00 2.95 10.25
CA GLY A 70 -16.52 1.72 10.86
C GLY A 70 -16.88 0.60 9.87
N GLN A 71 -16.75 0.82 8.56
CA GLN A 71 -17.09 -0.18 7.55
C GLN A 71 -16.07 -1.32 7.50
N TRP A 72 -16.57 -2.53 7.23
CA TRP A 72 -15.74 -3.72 7.11
C TRP A 72 -14.90 -3.68 5.83
N ARG A 73 -13.70 -4.26 5.91
CA ARG A 73 -12.75 -4.38 4.79
C ARG A 73 -13.35 -5.02 3.55
N TYR A 74 -14.15 -6.07 3.73
CA TYR A 74 -14.72 -6.87 2.64
C TYR A 74 -16.21 -6.54 2.36
N SER A 75 -16.75 -5.46 2.94
CA SER A 75 -18.13 -5.07 2.63
C SER A 75 -18.28 -4.67 1.15
N HIS A 76 -19.34 -5.19 0.52
CA HIS A 76 -19.71 -4.89 -0.87
C HIS A 76 -20.69 -3.69 -0.98
N GLY A 77 -20.88 -2.93 0.10
CA GLY A 77 -21.98 -1.97 0.23
C GLY A 77 -23.27 -2.66 0.68
N GLN A 78 -24.31 -1.89 1.02
CA GLN A 78 -25.64 -2.48 1.16
C GLN A 78 -26.05 -3.09 -0.18
N PRO A 79 -26.65 -4.29 -0.21
CA PRO A 79 -27.46 -4.67 -1.35
C PRO A 79 -28.41 -3.50 -1.58
N VAL A 80 -28.40 -2.93 -2.78
CA VAL A 80 -29.49 -2.06 -3.22
C VAL A 80 -30.72 -2.96 -3.21
N LEU A 81 -31.36 -3.04 -2.04
CA LEU A 81 -32.68 -3.63 -1.89
C LEU A 81 -33.56 -2.78 -2.78
N THR A 82 -33.87 -3.36 -3.93
CA THR A 82 -34.97 -3.04 -4.83
C THR A 82 -35.97 -2.13 -4.15
N GLN A 83 -35.99 -0.85 -4.55
CA GLN A 83 -37.07 0.06 -4.16
C GLN A 83 -38.38 -0.64 -4.50
N GLU A 84 -39.13 -0.96 -3.45
CA GLU A 84 -40.44 -1.57 -3.52
C GLU A 84 -41.33 -0.68 -4.42
N PRO A 85 -42.06 -1.25 -5.40
CA PRO A 85 -43.01 -0.47 -6.17
C PRO A 85 -44.08 0.02 -5.21
N ASN A 86 -44.13 1.33 -5.00
CA ASN A 86 -45.12 1.97 -4.14
C ASN A 86 -46.51 1.68 -4.73
N ILE A 87 -47.20 0.68 -4.17
CA ILE A 87 -48.62 0.44 -4.43
C ILE A 87 -49.39 1.45 -3.57
N GLY A 88 -49.86 2.52 -4.22
CA GLY A 88 -50.76 3.49 -3.62
C GLY A 88 -52.20 3.04 -3.84
N THR A 89 -52.92 2.82 -2.76
CA THR A 89 -54.40 2.81 -2.66
C THR A 89 -54.98 4.19 -2.84
#